data_AF-A0A7H4P7K0-F1
#
_entry.id   AF-A0A7H4P7K0-F1
#
_cell.length_a   1.000
_cell.length_b   1.000
_cell.length_c   1.000
_cell.angle_alpha   90.00
_cell.angle_beta   90.00
_cell.angle_gamma   90.00
#
_symmetry.space_group_name_H-M   'P 1'
#
loop_
_entity.id
_entity.type
_entity.pdbx_description
1 polymer ?
#
loop_
_entity_poly.entity_id
_entity_poly.type
_entity_poly.pdbx_seq_one_letter_code
_entity_poly.pdbx_strand_id
1 'polypeptide(L)'
;MLLKAPWVGMTQDAALAQQADNQLAGRITHIERGPEQCEVLMALPDGQSLCATLPLEQTRDLAEGAEAIAYFNADRIILATLC
;
A
#
# COMPACT_ATOMS: atom_id res chain seq x y z
N MET A 1 -4.45 -6.99 13.33
CA MET A 1 -3.94 -7.61 12.08
C MET A 1 -2.53 -7.11 11.87
N LEU A 2 -1.60 -8.01 11.55
CA LEU A 2 -0.21 -7.68 11.23
C LEU A 2 -0.01 -7.91 9.72
N LEU A 3 0.37 -6.84 9.01
CA LEU A 3 0.66 -6.82 7.59
C LEU A 3 2.01 -6.13 7.38
N LYS A 4 2.97 -6.81 6.75
CA LYS A 4 4.33 -6.29 6.57
C LYS A 4 4.37 -5.35 5.36
N ALA A 5 4.98 -4.18 5.50
CA ALA A 5 5.01 -3.14 4.46
C ALA A 5 5.49 -3.61 3.06
N PRO A 6 6.49 -4.49 2.89
CA PRO A 6 6.92 -4.99 1.57
C PRO A 6 5.95 -5.98 0.91
N TRP A 7 4.89 -6.39 1.61
CA TRP A 7 3.84 -7.23 1.05
C TRP A 7 2.67 -6.45 0.49
N VAL A 8 2.70 -5.11 0.63
CA VAL A 8 1.68 -4.22 0.14
C VAL A 8 2.19 -3.54 -1.13
N GLY A 9 1.52 -3.80 -2.25
CA GLY A 9 1.67 -3.03 -3.47
C GLY A 9 0.82 -1.77 -3.42
N MET A 10 1.17 -0.75 -4.20
CA MET A 10 0.29 0.40 -4.45
C MET A 10 0.26 0.71 -5.94
N THR A 11 -0.93 1.00 -6.46
CA THR A 11 -1.14 1.33 -7.87
C THR A 11 -2.28 2.31 -8.04
N GLN A 12 -2.27 3.07 -9.14
CA GLN A 12 -3.41 3.84 -9.59
C GLN A 12 -4.25 3.08 -10.63
N ASP A 13 -3.76 1.92 -11.09
CA ASP A 13 -4.47 1.04 -12.01
C ASP A 13 -5.38 0.06 -11.25
N ALA A 14 -6.68 0.31 -11.35
CA ALA A 14 -7.69 -0.54 -10.74
C ALA A 14 -7.69 -1.98 -11.28
N ALA A 15 -7.31 -2.20 -12.55
CA ALA A 15 -7.27 -3.54 -13.13
C ALA A 15 -6.12 -4.36 -12.54
N LEU A 16 -4.98 -3.73 -12.24
CA LEU A 16 -3.87 -4.38 -11.56
C LEU A 16 -4.24 -4.73 -10.11
N ALA A 17 -4.86 -3.80 -9.38
CA ALA A 17 -5.29 -4.03 -8.00
C ALA A 17 -6.33 -5.15 -7.88
N GLN A 18 -7.24 -5.29 -8.86
CA GLN A 18 -8.28 -6.33 -8.88
C GLN A 18 -7.74 -7.77 -8.94
N GLN A 19 -6.47 -7.96 -9.31
CA GLN A 19 -5.85 -9.28 -9.34
C GLN A 19 -5.46 -9.80 -7.95
N ALA A 20 -5.48 -8.93 -6.92
CA ALA A 20 -5.15 -9.28 -5.55
C ALA A 20 -6.41 -9.51 -4.70
N ASP A 21 -6.28 -10.34 -3.67
CA ASP A 21 -7.40 -10.70 -2.79
C ASP A 21 -7.93 -9.49 -1.99
N ASN A 22 -7.03 -8.60 -1.55
CA ASN A 22 -7.37 -7.43 -0.75
C ASN A 22 -6.98 -6.16 -1.49
N GLN A 23 -7.92 -5.21 -1.50
CA GLN A 23 -7.78 -3.91 -2.14
C GLN A 23 -8.28 -2.85 -1.16
N LEU A 24 -7.43 -1.88 -0.86
CA LEU A 24 -7.73 -0.77 0.03
C LEU A 24 -7.51 0.52 -0.75
N ALA A 25 -8.61 1.20 -1.10
CA ALA A 25 -8.54 2.52 -1.72
C ALA A 25 -8.19 3.58 -0.67
N GLY A 26 -7.34 4.52 -1.03
CA GLY A 26 -6.96 5.62 -0.16
C GLY A 26 -6.16 6.68 -0.90
N ARG A 27 -5.71 7.67 -0.13
CA ARG A 27 -4.97 8.81 -0.66
C ARG A 27 -3.54 8.80 -0.15
N ILE A 28 -2.58 8.94 -1.05
CA ILE A 28 -1.16 9.00 -0.67
C ILE A 28 -0.93 10.29 0.13
N THR A 29 -0.40 10.16 1.33
CA THR A 29 -0.10 11.28 2.23
C THR A 29 1.37 11.65 2.21
N HIS A 30 2.26 10.68 2.01
CA HIS A 30 3.70 10.91 1.97
C HIS A 30 4.44 9.87 1.14
N ILE A 31 5.53 10.28 0.47
CA ILE A 31 6.44 9.39 -0.24
C ILE A 31 7.88 9.71 0.14
N GLU A 32 8.53 8.79 0.86
CA GLU A 32 9.96 8.84 1.13
C GLU A 32 10.71 8.00 0.09
N ARG A 33 11.51 8.66 -0.76
CA ARG A 33 12.26 8.00 -1.83
C ARG A 33 13.70 7.74 -1.42
N GLY A 34 14.03 6.47 -1.22
CA GLY A 34 15.41 5.98 -1.05
C GLY A 34 16.06 5.60 -2.40
N PRO A 35 17.31 5.10 -2.35
CA PRO A 35 18.08 4.77 -3.56
C PRO A 35 17.51 3.57 -4.34
N GLU A 36 16.93 2.58 -3.66
CA GLU A 36 16.34 1.38 -4.29
C GLU A 36 14.90 1.14 -3.86
N GLN A 37 14.55 1.55 -2.64
CA GLN A 37 13.26 1.36 -2.01
C GLN A 37 12.65 2.71 -1.68
N CYS A 38 11.32 2.77 -1.73
CA CYS A 38 10.52 3.92 -1.36
C CYS A 38 9.50 3.49 -0.33
N GLU A 39 9.32 4.30 0.70
CA GLU A 39 8.24 4.15 1.67
C GLU A 39 7.09 5.08 1.28
N VAL A 40 5.90 4.51 1.11
CA VAL A 40 4.70 5.25 0.74
C VAL A 40 3.67 5.12 1.85
N LEU A 41 3.25 6.27 2.36
CA LEU A 41 2.17 6.38 3.33
C LEU A 41 0.86 6.75 2.63
N MET A 42 -0.21 6.06 3.00
CA MET A 42 -1.56 6.28 2.49
C MET A 42 -2.54 6.43 3.64
N ALA A 43 -3.37 7.46 3.58
CA ALA A 43 -4.54 7.59 4.45
C ALA A 43 -5.69 6.76 3.89
N LEU A 44 -6.26 5.91 4.74
CA LEU A 44 -7.46 5.14 4.45
C LEU A 44 -8.71 5.93 4.88
N PRO A 45 -9.90 5.62 4.32
CA PRO A 45 -11.15 6.33 4.62
C PRO A 45 -11.59 6.25 6.09
N ASP A 46 -11.13 5.24 6.82
CA ASP A 46 -11.42 5.04 8.24
C ASP A 46 -10.49 5.83 9.18
N GLY A 47 -9.60 6.67 8.61
CA GLY A 47 -8.64 7.49 9.34
C GLY A 47 -7.35 6.75 9.72
N GLN A 48 -7.20 5.48 9.34
CA GLN A 48 -5.96 4.74 9.53
C GLN A 48 -4.91 5.14 8.48
N SER A 49 -3.63 4.95 8.82
CA SER A 49 -2.53 5.12 7.87
C SER A 49 -1.96 3.75 7.52
N LEU A 50 -1.78 3.51 6.23
CA LEU A 50 -1.13 2.32 5.69
C LEU A 50 0.27 2.69 5.17
N CYS A 51 1.26 1.85 5.45
CA CYS A 51 2.62 1.98 4.94
C CYS A 51 2.94 0.83 3.99
N ALA A 52 3.47 1.16 2.80
CA ALA A 52 4.00 0.22 1.84
C ALA A 52 5.47 0.53 1.54
N THR A 53 6.27 -0.52 1.38
CA THR A 53 7.67 -0.40 0.92
C THR A 53 7.74 -0.96 -0.49
N LEU A 54 8.04 -0.10 -1.46
CA LEU A 54 7.98 -0.40 -2.89
C LEU A 54 9.34 -0.13 -3.54
N PRO A 55 9.75 -0.90 -4.56
CA PRO A 55 10.92 -0.56 -5.36
C PRO A 55 10.74 0.82 -6.03
N LEU A 56 11.81 1.61 -6.10
CA LEU A 56 11.80 2.97 -6.67
C LEU A 56 11.10 3.04 -8.03
N GLU A 57 11.39 2.08 -8.91
CA GLU A 57 10.82 1.98 -10.26
C GLU A 57 9.28 1.93 -10.27
N GLN A 58 8.66 1.33 -9.25
CA GLN A 58 7.20 1.18 -9.14
C GLN A 58 6.52 2.43 -8.55
N THR A 59 7.29 3.37 -8.01
CA THR A 59 6.77 4.60 -7.38
C THR A 59 6.90 5.85 -8.24
N ARG A 60 7.40 5.71 -9.46
CA ARG A 60 7.67 6.83 -10.37
C ARG A 60 6.41 7.60 -10.74
N ASP A 61 5.31 6.88 -10.94
CA ASP A 61 4.01 7.46 -11.31
C ASP A 61 3.17 7.83 -10.08
N LEU A 62 3.66 7.52 -8.86
CA LEU A 62 2.97 7.87 -7.63
C LEU A 62 3.34 9.27 -7.16
N ALA A 63 2.33 10.03 -6.75
CA ALA A 63 2.48 11.39 -6.24
C ALA A 63 1.74 11.56 -4.91
N GLU A 64 2.30 12.40 -4.04
CA GLU A 64 1.62 12.80 -2.82
C GLU A 64 0.31 13.52 -3.15
N GLY A 65 -0.75 13.19 -2.40
CA GLY A 65 -2.08 13.71 -2.60
C GLY A 65 -2.89 13.04 -3.71
N ALA A 66 -2.33 12.06 -4.41
CA ALA A 66 -3.06 11.27 -5.40
C ALA A 66 -3.87 10.13 -4.76
N GLU A 67 -4.99 9.79 -5.39
CA GLU A 67 -5.73 8.56 -5.07
C GLU A 67 -4.96 7.35 -5.61
N ALA A 68 -4.91 6.29 -4.80
CA ALA A 68 -4.29 5.03 -5.16
C ALA A 68 -4.97 3.86 -4.43
N ILE A 69 -4.67 2.65 -4.87
CA ILE A 69 -5.19 1.42 -4.29
C ILE A 69 -4.00 0.63 -3.76
N ALA A 70 -3.97 0.42 -2.46
CA ALA A 70 -3.07 -0.53 -1.82
C ALA A 70 -3.62 -1.95 -1.99
N TYR A 71 -2.78 -2.91 -2.38
CA TYR A 71 -3.22 -4.27 -2.66
C TYR A 71 -2.26 -5.32 -2.10
N PHE A 72 -2.81 -6.45 -1.63
CA PHE A 72 -2.05 -7.56 -1.06
C PHE A 72 -2.88 -8.85 -1.04
N ASN A 73 -2.21 -9.99 -1.13
CA ASN A 73 -2.85 -11.30 -1.12
C ASN A 73 -3.06 -11.82 0.31
N ALA A 74 -4.12 -12.62 0.50
CA ALA A 74 -4.56 -13.09 1.81
C ALA A 74 -3.55 -14.06 2.48
N ASP A 75 -2.71 -14.71 1.68
CA ASP A 75 -1.62 -15.59 2.13
C ASP A 75 -0.48 -14.84 2.84
N ARG A 76 -0.50 -13.50 2.85
CA ARG A 76 0.52 -12.63 3.45
C ARG A 76 0.04 -11.87 4.70
N ILE A 77 -0.98 -12.36 5.40
CA ILE A 77 -1.54 -11.70 6.58
C ILE A 77 -1.41 -12.58 7.82
N ILE A 78 -1.05 -11.98 8.96
CA ILE A 78 -1.15 -12.62 10.27
C ILE A 78 -2.29 -11.98 11.07
N LEU A 79 -3.27 -12.79 11.46
CA LEU A 79 -4.34 -12.38 12.36
C LEU A 79 -3.93 -12.68 13.80
N ALA A 80 -3.94 -11.64 14.64
CA ALA A 80 -3.75 -11.74 16.08
C ALA A 80 -4.98 -11.15 16.77
N THR A 81 -5.60 -11.95 17.65
CA THR A 81 -6.75 -11.56 18.47
C THR A 81 -6.47 -11.92 19.92
N LEU A 82 -7.03 -11.14 20.87
CA LEU A 82 -7.06 -11.51 22.27
C LEU A 82 -8.33 -12.36 22.48
N CYS A 83 -8.15 -13.59 22.96
CA CYS A 83 -9.23 -14.43 23.49
C CYS A 83 -9.16 -14.38 25.02
#